data_AF-A0A9W7CID6-F1
#
_entry.id   AF-A0A9W7CID6-F1
#
_cell.length_a   1.000
_cell.length_b   1.000
_cell.length_c   1.000
_cell.angle_alpha   90.00
_cell.angle_beta   90.00
_cell.angle_gamma   90.00
#
_symmetry.space_group_name_H-M   'P 1'
#
loop_
_entity.id
_entity.type
_entity.pdbx_description
1 polymer ?
#
loop_
_entity_poly.entity_id
_entity_poly.type
_entity_poly.pdbx_seq_one_letter_code
_entity_poly.pdbx_strand_id
1 'polypeptide(L)'
;MVAVSARDDDEAQQCAPPKMPPRYMRPTFSSILPEYANAEADQIRKAFVAGNYANIQKIPARIHNNAVNQARFEKMNENRLTQPKAGRSATTNGFFNKFEYTPSRFSLADGQAHMERLRSEAKRTEISGQDFVSGCAAARLKHEDAFGATNFRYPHLYEPYPDVKEVKKHQRYLEEKKILYGAFVPCGQRPPIDAVTRKLIPQIIQEMHEVIAADWQGLDFSIAPAQDENIVVRFSEVSSECENGLVAYMNVFCKTNRVASKYGLHKVAEDWNAKPGDGGLYFAFRPPWVKNRSKDLIIFVNNSGASTTPRNNQ
;
A
#
# COMPACT_ATOMS: atom_id res chain seq x y z
N MET A 1 27.41 59.16 64.28
CA MET A 1 27.51 59.91 63.02
C MET A 1 27.98 58.95 61.93
N VAL A 2 27.18 58.85 60.87
CA VAL A 2 27.47 58.28 59.54
C VAL A 2 27.91 56.80 59.50
N ALA A 3 26.93 55.90 59.37
CA ALA A 3 27.15 54.55 58.88
C ALA A 3 26.95 54.52 57.35
N VAL A 4 27.91 53.93 56.67
CA VAL A 4 28.10 53.90 55.21
C VAL A 4 27.08 52.97 54.56
N SER A 5 26.31 53.50 53.60
CA SER A 5 25.38 52.75 52.75
C SER A 5 26.11 51.77 51.84
N ALA A 6 25.81 50.49 52.00
CA ALA A 6 26.06 49.46 50.99
C ALA A 6 25.13 49.70 49.79
N ARG A 7 25.70 49.73 48.60
CA ARG A 7 25.00 49.78 47.32
C ARG A 7 24.69 48.35 46.91
N ASP A 8 23.41 48.03 46.77
CA ASP A 8 22.92 46.83 46.09
C ASP A 8 23.03 47.04 44.58
N ASP A 9 23.72 46.12 43.91
CA ASP A 9 23.81 46.00 42.46
C ASP A 9 22.55 45.31 41.93
N ASP A 10 21.57 46.10 41.47
CA ASP A 10 20.41 45.62 40.71
C ASP A 10 20.83 45.34 39.26
N GLU A 11 21.24 44.10 38.97
CA GLU A 11 21.41 43.59 37.60
C GLU A 11 20.03 43.45 36.92
N ALA A 12 19.71 44.42 36.07
CA ALA A 12 18.57 44.38 35.17
C ALA A 12 18.68 43.21 34.19
N GLN A 13 18.04 42.09 34.55
CA GLN A 13 17.89 40.91 33.72
C GLN A 13 17.00 41.25 32.52
N GLN A 14 17.61 41.55 31.38
CA GLN A 14 16.93 41.78 30.11
C GLN A 14 16.15 40.52 29.70
N CYS A 15 14.82 40.62 29.82
CA CYS A 15 13.87 39.60 29.40
C CYS A 15 13.92 39.48 27.86
N ALA A 16 14.62 38.47 27.36
CA ALA A 16 14.75 38.23 25.93
C ALA A 16 13.37 37.99 25.29
N PRO A 17 13.05 38.59 24.13
CA PRO A 17 11.76 38.41 23.48
C PRO A 17 11.58 36.94 23.05
N PRO A 18 10.37 36.37 23.20
CA PRO A 18 10.11 35.00 22.78
C PRO A 18 10.38 34.86 21.27
N LYS A 19 11.27 33.93 20.91
CA LYS A 19 11.59 33.61 19.51
C LYS A 19 10.30 33.21 18.80
N MET A 20 9.79 34.09 17.93
CA MET A 20 8.58 33.80 17.17
C MET A 20 8.82 32.59 16.25
N PRO A 21 7.84 31.68 16.11
CA PRO A 21 7.99 30.54 15.23
C PRO A 21 8.18 30.97 13.77
N PRO A 22 8.92 30.17 12.98
CA PRO A 22 9.15 30.42 11.56
C PRO A 22 7.85 30.62 10.78
N ARG A 23 7.88 31.43 9.71
CA ARG A 23 6.69 31.84 8.94
C ARG A 23 5.87 30.67 8.40
N TYR A 24 6.52 29.55 8.07
CA TYR A 24 5.86 28.32 7.60
C TYR A 24 5.13 27.54 8.71
N MET A 25 5.43 27.81 9.99
CA MET A 25 4.73 27.23 11.15
C MET A 25 3.61 28.14 11.66
N ARG A 26 3.45 29.34 11.10
CA ARG A 26 2.40 30.27 11.54
C ARG A 26 1.08 29.86 10.89
N PRO A 27 -0.03 29.84 11.65
CA PRO A 27 -1.36 29.64 11.08
C PRO A 27 -1.61 30.71 10.01
N THR A 28 -1.87 30.29 8.77
CA THR A 28 -2.32 31.19 7.71
C THR A 28 -3.78 31.59 7.95
N PHE A 29 -4.25 32.69 7.34
CA PHE A 29 -5.66 33.08 7.39
C PHE A 29 -6.60 31.95 6.90
N SER A 30 -6.12 31.11 5.97
CA SER A 30 -6.82 29.89 5.52
C SER A 30 -6.86 28.75 6.54
N SER A 31 -6.00 28.76 7.56
CA SER A 31 -6.00 27.78 8.65
C SER A 31 -6.86 28.20 9.84
N ILE A 32 -7.16 29.50 9.96
CA ILE A 32 -8.13 30.05 10.93
C ILE A 32 -9.46 30.19 10.18
N LEU A 33 -10.07 29.06 9.85
CA LEU A 33 -11.44 29.09 9.34
C LEU A 33 -12.34 29.60 10.47
N PRO A 34 -13.18 30.64 10.23
CA PRO A 34 -14.15 31.06 11.22
C PRO A 34 -15.02 29.86 11.61
N GLU A 35 -14.98 29.48 12.88
CA GLU A 35 -15.98 28.56 13.40
C GLU A 35 -17.32 29.27 13.31
N TYR A 36 -18.21 28.76 12.46
CA TYR A 36 -19.53 29.33 12.31
C TYR A 36 -20.27 29.20 13.65
N ALA A 37 -21.03 30.23 14.05
CA ALA A 37 -21.63 30.34 15.38
C ALA A 37 -22.51 29.14 15.78
N ASN A 38 -23.02 28.39 14.80
CA ASN A 38 -23.88 27.23 15.00
C ASN A 38 -23.14 25.88 15.07
N ALA A 39 -21.81 25.88 15.05
CA ALA A 39 -21.01 24.64 15.00
C ALA A 39 -21.27 23.72 16.20
N GLU A 40 -21.42 24.30 17.39
CA GLU A 40 -21.74 23.56 18.62
C GLU A 40 -23.13 22.92 18.54
N ALA A 41 -24.14 23.67 18.11
CA ALA A 41 -25.52 23.19 17.96
C ALA A 41 -25.61 22.04 16.93
N ASP A 42 -24.89 22.15 15.81
CA ASP A 42 -24.82 21.09 14.80
C ASP A 42 -24.14 19.83 15.34
N GLN A 43 -23.09 19.99 16.13
CA GLN A 43 -22.38 18.87 16.73
C GLN A 43 -23.26 18.11 17.74
N ILE A 44 -24.05 18.84 18.54
CA ILE A 44 -25.04 18.27 19.45
C ILE A 44 -26.08 17.51 18.64
N ARG A 45 -26.73 18.15 17.66
CA ARG A 45 -27.74 17.50 16.80
C ARG A 45 -27.19 16.23 16.17
N LYS A 46 -25.99 16.30 15.61
CA LYS A 46 -25.29 15.19 14.98
C LYS A 46 -25.12 13.99 15.90
N ALA A 47 -24.80 14.20 17.18
CA ALA A 47 -24.60 13.11 18.12
C ALA A 47 -25.90 12.34 18.40
N PHE A 48 -27.06 13.00 18.36
CA PHE A 48 -28.36 12.35 18.58
C PHE A 48 -28.99 11.74 17.31
N VAL A 49 -28.40 11.95 16.13
CA VAL A 49 -28.89 11.36 14.87
C VAL A 49 -28.36 9.94 14.70
N ALA A 50 -29.26 8.99 14.43
CA ALA A 50 -28.90 7.61 14.12
C ALA A 50 -28.03 7.53 12.86
N GLY A 51 -27.01 6.66 12.88
CA GLY A 51 -26.08 6.48 11.74
C GLY A 51 -24.97 7.51 11.65
N ASN A 52 -24.76 8.34 12.68
CA ASN A 52 -23.64 9.27 12.76
C ASN A 52 -22.48 8.72 13.60
N TYR A 53 -21.27 9.17 13.29
CA TYR A 53 -20.01 8.80 13.96
C TYR A 53 -19.70 9.67 15.18
N ALA A 54 -20.54 10.66 15.50
CA ALA A 54 -20.42 11.49 16.69
C ALA A 54 -20.95 10.74 17.92
N ASN A 55 -20.05 10.20 18.74
CA ASN A 55 -20.43 9.48 19.96
C ASN A 55 -20.98 10.44 21.03
N ILE A 56 -22.24 10.24 21.45
CA ILE A 56 -22.93 10.99 22.52
C ILE A 56 -22.15 10.97 23.84
N GLN A 57 -21.47 9.86 24.15
CA GLN A 57 -20.66 9.72 25.38
C GLN A 57 -19.52 10.74 25.47
N LYS A 58 -19.14 11.34 24.35
CA LYS A 58 -18.04 12.30 24.25
C LYS A 58 -18.51 13.75 24.34
N ILE A 59 -19.81 13.99 24.50
CA ILE A 59 -20.38 15.30 24.81
C ILE A 59 -20.35 15.49 26.34
N PRO A 60 -19.97 16.67 26.85
CA PRO A 60 -20.00 16.94 28.28
C PRO A 60 -21.41 16.81 28.84
N ALA A 61 -21.55 16.20 30.03
CA ALA A 61 -22.84 15.99 30.69
C ALA A 61 -23.57 17.30 31.04
N ARG A 62 -22.82 18.39 31.25
CA ARG A 62 -23.36 19.75 31.45
C ARG A 62 -22.99 20.61 30.24
N ILE A 63 -24.01 21.00 29.46
CA ILE A 63 -23.83 21.82 28.26
C ILE A 63 -23.80 23.29 28.69
N HIS A 64 -22.62 23.89 28.64
CA HIS A 64 -22.40 25.33 28.80
C HIS A 64 -21.90 25.92 27.47
N ASN A 65 -21.92 27.25 27.35
CA ASN A 65 -21.40 27.95 26.17
C ASN A 65 -19.98 27.47 25.85
N ASN A 66 -19.75 27.01 24.62
CA ASN A 66 -18.47 26.54 24.11
C ASN A 66 -17.91 25.25 24.76
N ALA A 67 -18.67 24.59 25.64
CA ALA A 67 -18.21 23.39 26.34
C ALA A 67 -18.02 22.20 25.39
N VAL A 68 -18.87 22.06 24.37
CA VAL A 68 -18.78 20.94 23.41
C VAL A 68 -17.57 21.12 22.50
N ASN A 69 -17.28 22.37 22.09
CA ASN A 69 -16.08 22.68 21.31
C ASN A 69 -14.82 22.42 22.12
N GLN A 70 -14.78 22.83 23.39
CA GLN A 70 -13.64 22.56 24.27
C GLN A 70 -13.40 21.04 24.41
N ALA A 71 -14.42 20.25 24.72
CA ALA A 71 -14.31 18.80 24.81
C ALA A 71 -13.83 18.17 23.48
N ARG A 72 -14.26 18.73 22.34
CA ARG A 72 -13.80 18.30 21.02
C ARG A 72 -12.32 18.60 20.81
N PHE A 73 -11.85 19.79 21.18
CA PHE A 73 -10.43 20.16 21.10
C PHE A 73 -9.55 19.32 22.03
N GLU A 74 -9.98 19.11 23.27
CA GLU A 74 -9.29 18.27 24.24
C GLU A 74 -9.12 16.85 23.69
N LYS A 75 -10.16 16.28 23.10
CA LYS A 75 -10.10 14.97 22.45
C LYS A 75 -9.18 14.95 21.22
N MET A 76 -9.18 16.00 20.40
CA MET A 76 -8.23 16.09 19.28
C MET A 76 -6.79 16.12 19.77
N ASN A 77 -6.54 16.86 20.86
CA ASN A 77 -5.23 16.92 21.51
C ASN A 77 -4.87 15.58 22.15
N GLU A 78 -5.80 14.92 22.83
CA GLU A 78 -5.62 13.57 23.38
C GLU A 78 -5.24 12.60 22.27
N ASN A 79 -6.02 12.53 21.19
CA ASN A 79 -5.72 11.67 20.03
C ASN A 79 -4.36 11.98 19.39
N ARG A 80 -3.91 13.24 19.41
CA ARG A 80 -2.61 13.65 18.88
C ARG A 80 -1.47 13.24 19.81
N LEU A 81 -1.68 13.28 21.12
CA LEU A 81 -0.68 12.94 22.14
C LEU A 81 -0.59 11.44 22.39
N THR A 82 -1.72 10.74 22.33
CA THR A 82 -1.75 9.27 22.34
C THR A 82 -1.18 8.81 21.01
N GLN A 83 0.09 8.38 21.02
CA GLN A 83 0.60 7.56 19.93
C GLN A 83 -0.37 6.39 19.70
N PRO A 84 -0.60 5.95 18.45
CA PRO A 84 -1.38 4.75 18.21
C PRO A 84 -0.76 3.66 19.06
N LYS A 85 -1.48 3.22 20.11
CA LYS A 85 -1.10 2.03 20.86
C LYS A 85 -0.97 0.97 19.79
N ALA A 86 0.26 0.55 19.47
CA ALA A 86 0.51 -0.52 18.53
C ALA A 86 -0.40 -1.66 19.00
N GLY A 87 -1.47 -1.90 18.23
CA GLY A 87 -2.47 -2.87 18.59
C GLY A 87 -1.70 -4.16 18.82
N ARG A 88 -1.68 -4.66 20.05
CA ARG A 88 -1.13 -5.99 20.30
C ARG A 88 -1.89 -6.88 19.34
N SER A 89 -1.17 -7.42 18.37
CA SER A 89 -1.69 -8.40 17.42
C SER A 89 -2.45 -9.44 18.24
N ALA A 90 -3.77 -9.46 18.12
CA ALA A 90 -4.66 -10.32 18.89
C ALA A 90 -4.61 -11.77 18.39
N THR A 91 -3.45 -12.22 17.92
CA THR A 91 -3.24 -13.57 17.42
C THR A 91 -1.86 -14.04 17.79
N THR A 92 -1.78 -14.73 18.93
CA THR A 92 -0.90 -15.90 19.03
C THR A 92 -1.38 -16.89 20.07
N ASN A 93 -2.21 -16.50 21.06
CA ASN A 93 -3.00 -17.42 21.90
C ASN A 93 -4.01 -16.67 22.79
N GLY A 94 -5.29 -16.56 22.41
CA GLY A 94 -6.34 -16.34 23.43
C GLY A 94 -7.31 -15.20 23.18
N PHE A 95 -8.32 -15.46 22.36
CA PHE A 95 -9.72 -15.05 22.62
C PHE A 95 -10.70 -15.89 21.78
N PHE A 96 -10.24 -16.55 20.71
CA PHE A 96 -11.00 -17.56 20.00
C PHE A 96 -10.41 -18.94 20.28
N ASN A 97 -11.08 -19.72 21.14
CA ASN A 97 -10.85 -21.15 21.21
C ASN A 97 -11.21 -21.74 19.83
N LYS A 98 -10.41 -22.70 19.35
CA LYS A 98 -10.81 -23.56 18.23
C LYS A 98 -12.03 -24.35 18.71
N PHE A 99 -13.22 -23.86 18.42
CA PHE A 99 -14.44 -24.62 18.66
C PHE A 99 -14.51 -25.75 17.64
N GLU A 100 -14.75 -26.95 18.13
CA GLU A 100 -15.09 -28.09 17.30
C GLU A 100 -16.44 -27.79 16.64
N TYR A 101 -16.49 -27.81 15.30
CA TYR A 101 -17.71 -27.50 14.57
C TYR A 101 -18.76 -28.56 14.91
N THR A 102 -19.70 -28.19 15.76
CA THR A 102 -20.87 -29.01 16.06
C THR A 102 -21.97 -28.53 15.13
N PRO A 103 -22.31 -29.29 14.06
CA PRO A 103 -23.32 -28.85 13.11
C PRO A 103 -24.64 -28.60 13.85
N SER A 104 -25.15 -27.37 13.71
CA SER A 104 -26.45 -26.96 14.24
C SER A 104 -27.56 -27.86 13.68
N ARG A 105 -28.64 -28.09 14.44
CA ARG A 105 -29.84 -28.81 13.94
C ARG A 105 -30.43 -28.19 12.67
N PHE A 106 -30.18 -26.90 12.44
CA PHE A 106 -30.57 -26.21 11.21
C PHE A 106 -29.70 -26.59 10.00
N SER A 107 -28.44 -26.99 10.21
CA SER A 107 -27.55 -27.47 9.14
C SER A 107 -28.00 -28.84 8.59
N LEU A 108 -28.79 -29.61 9.34
CA LEU A 108 -29.41 -30.85 8.85
C LEU A 108 -30.53 -30.58 7.85
N ALA A 109 -31.31 -29.51 8.07
CA ALA A 109 -32.37 -29.12 7.14
C ALA A 109 -31.77 -28.67 5.80
N ASP A 110 -30.71 -27.87 5.84
CA ASP A 110 -29.99 -27.45 4.63
C ASP A 110 -29.36 -28.65 3.90
N GLY A 111 -28.79 -29.61 4.65
CA GLY A 111 -28.26 -30.85 4.09
C GLY A 111 -29.34 -31.73 3.44
N GLN A 112 -30.52 -31.83 4.06
CA GLN A 112 -31.66 -32.56 3.50
C GLN A 112 -32.19 -31.88 2.24
N ALA A 113 -32.34 -30.56 2.24
CA ALA A 113 -32.75 -29.79 1.08
C ALA A 113 -31.75 -29.91 -0.09
N HIS A 114 -30.45 -29.91 0.21
CA HIS A 114 -29.41 -30.13 -0.79
C HIS A 114 -29.48 -31.54 -1.39
N MET A 115 -29.64 -32.57 -0.56
CA MET A 115 -29.81 -33.95 -1.03
C MET A 115 -31.09 -34.17 -1.84
N GLU A 116 -32.19 -33.54 -1.42
CA GLU A 116 -33.46 -33.60 -2.15
C GLU A 116 -33.34 -32.93 -3.52
N ARG A 117 -32.66 -31.77 -3.59
CA ARG A 117 -32.37 -31.11 -4.87
C ARG A 117 -31.57 -32.01 -5.80
N LEU A 118 -30.47 -32.61 -5.33
CA LEU A 118 -29.66 -33.53 -6.13
C LEU A 118 -30.45 -34.75 -6.60
N ARG A 119 -31.28 -35.34 -5.74
CA ARG A 119 -32.17 -36.46 -6.12
C ARG A 119 -33.19 -36.04 -7.17
N SER A 120 -33.75 -34.83 -7.05
CA SER A 120 -34.68 -34.29 -8.04
C SER A 120 -34.01 -34.02 -9.39
N GLU A 121 -32.75 -33.57 -9.38
CA GLU A 121 -31.95 -33.35 -10.59
C GLU A 121 -31.60 -34.69 -11.25
N ALA A 122 -31.14 -35.68 -10.47
CA ALA A 122 -30.87 -37.03 -10.96
C ALA A 122 -32.10 -37.69 -11.60
N LYS A 123 -33.27 -37.61 -10.94
CA LYS A 123 -34.53 -38.16 -11.47
C LYS A 123 -34.98 -37.45 -12.74
N ARG A 124 -34.77 -36.13 -12.85
CA ARG A 124 -35.04 -35.37 -14.08
C ARG A 124 -34.12 -35.81 -15.22
N THR A 125 -32.83 -36.00 -14.94
CA THR A 125 -31.86 -36.48 -15.93
C THR A 125 -32.14 -37.91 -16.39
N GLU A 126 -32.61 -38.78 -15.49
CA GLU A 126 -32.97 -40.17 -15.81
C GLU A 126 -34.18 -40.25 -16.74
N ILE A 127 -35.17 -39.37 -16.57
CA ILE A 127 -36.42 -39.41 -17.35
C ILE A 127 -36.26 -38.79 -18.73
N SER A 128 -35.64 -37.60 -18.86
CA SER A 128 -35.60 -36.90 -20.16
C SER A 128 -34.25 -36.35 -20.59
N GLY A 129 -33.19 -36.41 -19.78
CA GLY A 129 -31.85 -35.86 -20.11
C GLY A 129 -31.80 -34.34 -20.42
N GLN A 130 -32.95 -33.72 -20.59
CA GLN A 130 -33.22 -32.33 -20.93
C GLN A 130 -34.24 -31.80 -19.93
N ASP A 131 -34.05 -30.57 -19.45
CA ASP A 131 -34.99 -29.93 -18.54
C ASP A 131 -36.34 -29.71 -19.22
N PHE A 132 -37.44 -29.91 -18.47
CA PHE A 132 -38.78 -29.66 -18.98
C PHE A 132 -38.97 -28.15 -19.22
N VAL A 133 -39.02 -27.76 -20.48
CA VAL A 133 -39.35 -26.40 -20.89
C VAL A 133 -40.86 -26.34 -21.16
N SER A 134 -41.63 -25.70 -20.27
CA SER A 134 -43.02 -25.33 -20.60
C SER A 134 -43.00 -24.44 -21.85
N GLY A 135 -43.80 -24.75 -22.86
CA GLY A 135 -43.79 -24.08 -24.18
C GLY A 135 -44.02 -22.56 -24.17
N CYS A 136 -44.34 -21.95 -23.03
CA CYS A 136 -44.46 -20.50 -22.84
C CYS A 136 -43.29 -19.86 -22.07
N ALA A 137 -42.35 -20.63 -21.52
CA ALA A 137 -41.23 -20.11 -20.72
C ALA A 137 -40.01 -19.67 -21.55
N ALA A 138 -39.96 -20.05 -22.83
CA ALA A 138 -39.02 -19.46 -23.78
C ALA A 138 -39.57 -18.10 -24.27
N ALA A 139 -39.81 -17.17 -23.34
CA ALA A 139 -39.92 -15.77 -23.70
C ALA A 139 -38.54 -15.34 -24.18
N ARG A 140 -38.30 -15.51 -25.49
CA ARG A 140 -37.04 -15.15 -26.13
C ARG A 140 -36.72 -13.71 -25.76
N LEU A 141 -35.55 -13.50 -25.18
CA LEU A 141 -35.11 -12.14 -24.89
C LEU A 141 -35.05 -11.38 -26.23
N LYS A 142 -35.28 -10.06 -26.22
CA LYS A 142 -35.30 -9.23 -27.44
C LYS A 142 -34.02 -9.31 -28.31
N HIS A 143 -32.95 -9.91 -27.79
CA HIS A 143 -31.65 -10.08 -28.42
C HIS A 143 -31.32 -11.54 -28.75
N GLU A 144 -32.21 -12.48 -28.43
CA GLU A 144 -32.07 -13.88 -28.83
C GLU A 144 -32.63 -14.07 -30.24
N ASP A 145 -31.86 -14.75 -31.09
CA ASP A 145 -32.24 -14.99 -32.47
C ASP A 145 -33.44 -15.95 -32.56
N ALA A 146 -34.35 -15.66 -33.49
CA ALA A 146 -35.52 -16.48 -33.77
C ALA A 146 -35.14 -17.82 -34.42
N PHE A 147 -33.99 -17.88 -35.07
CA PHE A 147 -33.42 -19.06 -35.69
C PHE A 147 -32.44 -19.70 -34.70
N GLY A 148 -32.74 -20.91 -34.22
CA GLY A 148 -32.00 -21.61 -33.15
C GLY A 148 -30.54 -21.99 -33.44
N ALA A 149 -29.90 -21.35 -34.41
CA ALA A 149 -28.47 -21.46 -34.66
C ALA A 149 -27.74 -20.47 -33.75
N THR A 150 -27.04 -20.97 -32.74
CA THR A 150 -26.23 -20.18 -31.78
C THR A 150 -25.21 -19.25 -32.44
N ASN A 151 -24.84 -19.53 -33.70
CA ASN A 151 -23.82 -18.81 -34.45
C ASN A 151 -24.39 -17.95 -35.59
N PHE A 152 -25.70 -17.96 -35.81
CA PHE A 152 -26.29 -17.09 -36.82
C PHE A 152 -26.39 -15.69 -36.22
N ARG A 153 -25.72 -14.73 -36.86
CA ARG A 153 -25.74 -13.32 -36.47
C ARG A 153 -26.11 -12.53 -37.70
N TYR A 154 -27.21 -11.79 -37.64
CA TYR A 154 -27.65 -11.00 -38.77
C TYR A 154 -26.55 -10.05 -39.25
N PRO A 155 -26.29 -9.93 -40.56
CA PRO A 155 -25.23 -9.06 -41.09
C PRO A 155 -25.34 -7.59 -40.67
N HIS A 156 -26.55 -7.11 -40.35
CA HIS A 156 -26.78 -5.75 -39.86
C HIS A 156 -26.62 -5.61 -38.33
N LEU A 157 -26.53 -6.73 -37.60
CA LEU A 157 -26.13 -6.79 -36.18
C LEU A 157 -24.62 -7.06 -36.02
N TYR A 158 -23.89 -7.24 -37.13
CA TYR A 158 -22.44 -7.17 -37.16
C TYR A 158 -22.05 -5.70 -37.02
N GLU A 159 -21.93 -5.26 -35.78
CA GLU A 159 -21.33 -3.96 -35.47
C GLU A 159 -19.82 -4.13 -35.64
N PRO A 160 -19.17 -3.54 -36.67
CA PRO A 160 -17.75 -3.76 -36.95
C PRO A 160 -16.82 -3.22 -35.83
N TYR A 161 -17.38 -2.50 -34.87
CA TYR A 161 -16.69 -1.99 -33.69
C TYR A 161 -17.54 -2.28 -32.45
N PRO A 162 -17.40 -3.46 -31.83
CA PRO A 162 -18.07 -3.73 -30.56
C PRO A 162 -17.59 -2.73 -29.50
N ASP A 163 -18.53 -2.16 -28.74
CA ASP A 163 -18.31 -1.51 -27.45
C ASP A 163 -17.54 -0.20 -27.35
N VAL A 164 -17.38 0.59 -28.43
CA VAL A 164 -16.82 1.94 -28.26
C VAL A 164 -17.70 2.83 -27.36
N LYS A 165 -19.03 2.61 -27.38
CA LYS A 165 -19.98 3.35 -26.53
C LYS A 165 -19.98 2.89 -25.09
N GLU A 166 -19.92 1.59 -24.84
CA GLU A 166 -19.90 1.04 -23.48
C GLU A 166 -18.57 1.35 -22.78
N VAL A 167 -17.44 1.20 -23.49
CA VAL A 167 -16.12 1.59 -22.99
C VAL A 167 -16.07 3.08 -22.67
N LYS A 168 -16.60 3.95 -23.54
CA LYS A 168 -16.70 5.40 -23.28
C LYS A 168 -17.60 5.72 -22.08
N LYS A 169 -18.72 5.03 -21.93
CA LYS A 169 -19.64 5.20 -20.79
C LYS A 169 -18.99 4.76 -19.48
N HIS A 170 -18.26 3.65 -19.51
CA HIS A 170 -17.49 3.16 -18.37
C HIS A 170 -16.36 4.12 -17.99
N GLN A 171 -15.61 4.60 -18.98
CA GLN A 171 -14.54 5.57 -18.77
C GLN A 171 -15.07 6.89 -18.17
N ARG A 172 -16.16 7.42 -18.70
CA ARG A 172 -16.83 8.60 -18.14
C ARG A 172 -17.32 8.36 -16.71
N TYR A 173 -17.85 7.17 -16.42
CA TYR A 173 -18.26 6.80 -15.07
C TYR A 173 -17.06 6.75 -14.09
N LEU A 174 -15.92 6.19 -14.50
CA LEU A 174 -14.70 6.16 -13.69
C LEU A 174 -14.16 7.56 -13.41
N GLU A 175 -14.16 8.43 -14.43
CA GLU A 175 -13.75 9.84 -14.33
C GLU A 175 -14.70 10.65 -13.42
N GLU A 176 -16.02 10.52 -13.61
CA GLU A 176 -17.05 11.21 -12.83
C GLU A 176 -17.05 10.76 -11.36
N LYS A 177 -16.87 9.46 -11.11
CA LYS A 177 -16.81 8.92 -9.76
C LYS A 177 -15.50 9.24 -9.05
N LYS A 178 -14.52 9.83 -9.74
CA LYS A 178 -13.19 10.16 -9.20
C LYS A 178 -12.69 9.04 -8.29
N ILE A 179 -12.73 7.80 -8.81
CA ILE A 179 -12.23 6.63 -8.10
C ILE A 179 -10.71 6.81 -8.03
N LEU A 180 -10.27 7.59 -7.05
CA LEU A 180 -8.88 7.94 -6.78
C LEU A 180 -8.11 6.76 -6.17
N TYR A 181 -8.83 5.70 -5.79
CA TYR A 181 -8.29 4.49 -5.21
C TYR A 181 -8.34 3.37 -6.25
N GLY A 182 -7.16 2.84 -6.61
CA GLY A 182 -7.06 1.62 -7.41
C GLY A 182 -7.66 0.40 -6.70
N ALA A 183 -7.34 -0.81 -7.16
CA ALA A 183 -7.74 -2.04 -6.49
C ALA A 183 -7.51 -1.93 -4.97
N PHE A 184 -8.48 -2.39 -4.17
CA PHE A 184 -8.39 -2.34 -2.71
C PHE A 184 -7.10 -3.01 -2.27
N VAL A 185 -6.12 -2.21 -1.85
CA VAL A 185 -4.89 -2.67 -1.23
C VAL A 185 -5.19 -2.71 0.27
N PRO A 186 -5.31 -3.90 0.89
CA PRO A 186 -5.52 -3.98 2.33
C PRO A 186 -4.40 -3.21 3.02
N CYS A 187 -4.75 -2.24 3.86
CA CYS A 187 -3.79 -1.55 4.69
C CYS A 187 -3.07 -2.56 5.59
N GLY A 188 -1.79 -2.81 5.31
CA GLY A 188 -0.96 -3.75 6.05
C GLY A 188 0.37 -3.99 5.33
N GLN A 189 1.42 -4.25 6.10
CA GLN A 189 2.77 -4.62 5.63
C GLN A 189 2.78 -6.04 5.04
N ARG A 190 1.80 -6.39 4.19
CA ARG A 190 1.87 -7.65 3.45
C ARG A 190 2.49 -7.34 2.09
N PRO A 191 3.63 -7.98 1.76
CA PRO A 191 4.14 -7.87 0.41
C PRO A 191 3.04 -8.33 -0.56
N PRO A 192 2.93 -7.71 -1.75
CA PRO A 192 1.99 -8.14 -2.78
C PRO A 192 2.00 -9.66 -2.96
N ILE A 193 0.86 -10.26 -3.30
CA ILE A 193 0.76 -11.72 -3.54
C ILE A 193 1.75 -12.16 -4.64
N ASP A 194 2.08 -11.24 -5.56
CA ASP A 194 3.06 -11.41 -6.63
C ASP A 194 4.43 -10.77 -6.33
N ALA A 195 4.78 -10.63 -5.05
CA ALA A 195 6.08 -10.09 -4.68
C ALA A 195 7.18 -11.08 -5.07
N VAL A 196 8.19 -10.57 -5.77
CA VAL A 196 9.37 -11.34 -6.14
C VAL A 196 10.04 -11.86 -4.87
N THR A 197 10.21 -13.18 -4.76
CA THR A 197 10.81 -13.82 -3.58
C THR A 197 12.19 -14.40 -3.90
N ARG A 198 12.97 -14.66 -2.85
CA ARG A 198 14.30 -15.32 -2.93
C ARG A 198 14.30 -16.63 -3.71
N LYS A 199 13.16 -17.33 -3.75
CA LYS A 199 13.01 -18.59 -4.50
C LYS A 199 13.17 -18.40 -6.02
N LEU A 200 13.00 -17.18 -6.52
CA LEU A 200 13.07 -16.86 -7.94
C LEU A 200 14.50 -16.53 -8.40
N ILE A 201 15.51 -16.50 -7.52
CA ILE A 201 16.90 -16.19 -7.90
C ILE A 201 17.41 -17.03 -9.09
N PRO A 202 17.23 -18.37 -9.12
CA PRO A 202 17.70 -19.17 -10.25
C PRO A 202 17.04 -18.75 -11.58
N GLN A 203 15.74 -18.44 -11.53
CA GLN A 203 14.99 -17.99 -12.71
C GLN A 203 15.45 -16.59 -13.17
N ILE A 204 15.73 -15.68 -12.23
CA ILE A 204 16.27 -14.35 -12.55
C ILE A 204 17.62 -14.48 -13.25
N ILE A 205 18.51 -15.32 -12.71
CA ILE A 205 19.84 -15.55 -13.27
C ILE A 205 19.73 -16.11 -14.69
N GLN A 206 18.86 -17.10 -14.90
CA GLN A 206 18.64 -17.69 -16.22
C GLN A 206 18.12 -16.65 -17.23
N GLU A 207 17.05 -15.91 -16.89
CA GLU A 207 16.49 -14.90 -17.79
C GLU A 207 17.48 -13.77 -18.08
N MET A 208 18.26 -13.34 -17.08
CA MET A 208 19.32 -12.34 -17.29
C MET A 208 20.42 -12.88 -18.22
N HIS A 209 20.82 -14.14 -18.05
CA HIS A 209 21.84 -14.76 -18.88
C HIS A 209 21.38 -14.87 -20.34
N GLU A 210 20.16 -15.30 -20.59
CA GLU A 210 19.58 -15.41 -21.94
C GLU A 210 19.57 -14.05 -22.67
N VAL A 211 19.17 -12.98 -21.99
CA VAL A 211 19.10 -11.65 -22.59
C VAL A 211 20.49 -11.07 -22.87
N ILE A 212 21.42 -11.18 -21.92
CA ILE A 212 22.78 -10.65 -22.09
C ILE A 212 23.52 -11.45 -23.16
N ALA A 213 23.37 -12.78 -23.22
CA ALA A 213 23.97 -13.61 -24.25
C ALA A 213 23.44 -13.29 -25.66
N ALA A 214 22.16 -12.94 -25.78
CA ALA A 214 21.56 -12.54 -27.05
C ALA A 214 22.12 -11.19 -27.55
N ASP A 215 22.28 -10.21 -26.65
CA ASP A 215 22.74 -8.87 -26.98
C ASP A 215 24.27 -8.79 -27.18
N TRP A 216 25.04 -9.60 -26.44
CA TRP A 216 26.51 -9.60 -26.43
C TRP A 216 27.08 -10.97 -26.79
N GLN A 217 26.95 -11.32 -28.06
CA GLN A 217 27.49 -12.57 -28.61
C GLN A 217 29.02 -12.52 -28.60
N GLY A 218 29.66 -13.49 -27.96
CA GLY A 218 31.12 -13.65 -27.95
C GLY A 218 31.87 -13.00 -26.79
N LEU A 219 31.18 -12.45 -25.78
CA LEU A 219 31.79 -12.09 -24.51
C LEU A 219 31.55 -13.16 -23.46
N ASP A 220 32.59 -13.55 -22.74
CA ASP A 220 32.48 -14.46 -21.60
C ASP A 220 32.00 -13.70 -20.36
N PHE A 221 30.83 -14.07 -19.85
CA PHE A 221 30.29 -13.49 -18.63
C PHE A 221 29.72 -14.57 -17.71
N SER A 222 29.68 -14.25 -16.41
CA SER A 222 29.12 -15.12 -15.37
C SER A 222 28.18 -14.31 -14.49
N ILE A 223 27.04 -14.89 -14.15
CA ILE A 223 26.05 -14.28 -13.27
C ILE A 223 25.93 -15.15 -12.02
N ALA A 224 26.22 -14.59 -10.86
CA ALA A 224 26.20 -15.33 -9.60
C ALA A 224 25.57 -14.49 -8.47
N PRO A 225 24.88 -15.14 -7.51
CA PRO A 225 24.46 -14.47 -6.29
C PRO A 225 25.68 -14.22 -5.39
N ALA A 226 25.84 -12.99 -4.90
CA ALA A 226 26.82 -12.63 -3.89
C ALA A 226 26.35 -13.03 -2.48
N GLN A 227 27.26 -12.96 -1.50
CA GLN A 227 26.95 -13.25 -0.08
C GLN A 227 25.85 -12.33 0.48
N ASP A 228 25.78 -11.10 -0.02
CA ASP A 228 24.77 -10.10 0.37
C ASP A 228 23.42 -10.28 -0.34
N GLU A 229 23.19 -11.43 -1.00
CA GLU A 229 22.00 -11.74 -1.82
C GLU A 229 21.80 -10.79 -3.03
N ASN A 230 22.80 -9.97 -3.35
CA ASN A 230 22.87 -9.20 -4.59
C ASN A 230 23.20 -10.14 -5.76
N ILE A 231 22.68 -9.84 -6.96
CA ILE A 231 23.00 -10.57 -8.18
C ILE A 231 24.13 -9.84 -8.89
N VAL A 232 25.25 -10.50 -9.08
CA VAL A 232 26.45 -9.90 -9.68
C VAL A 232 26.67 -10.47 -11.06
N VAL A 233 26.82 -9.59 -12.05
CA VAL A 233 27.22 -9.92 -13.41
C VAL A 233 28.70 -9.56 -13.55
N ARG A 234 29.53 -10.57 -13.84
CA ARG A 234 30.97 -10.43 -14.09
C ARG A 234 31.25 -10.69 -15.57
N PHE A 235 31.89 -9.74 -16.22
CA PHE A 235 32.45 -9.92 -17.57
C PHE A 235 33.94 -10.24 -17.47
N SER A 236 34.37 -11.31 -18.14
CA SER A 236 35.78 -11.69 -18.27
C SER A 236 36.41 -10.94 -19.44
N GLU A 237 37.68 -10.56 -19.30
CA GLU A 237 38.51 -10.05 -20.41
C GLU A 237 37.89 -8.92 -21.23
N VAL A 238 37.38 -7.89 -20.56
CA VAL A 238 36.81 -6.72 -21.24
C VAL A 238 37.95 -5.88 -21.83
N SER A 239 38.07 -5.87 -23.16
CA SER A 239 38.96 -4.93 -23.86
C SER A 239 38.63 -3.50 -23.44
N SER A 240 39.65 -2.64 -23.28
CA SER A 240 39.49 -1.26 -22.81
C SER A 240 38.54 -0.42 -23.70
N GLU A 241 38.38 -0.81 -24.96
CA GLU A 241 37.47 -0.15 -25.91
C GLU A 241 35.99 -0.51 -25.68
N CYS A 242 35.71 -1.71 -25.14
CA CYS A 242 34.35 -2.20 -24.90
C CYS A 242 33.79 -1.80 -23.52
N GLU A 243 34.64 -1.40 -22.58
CA GLU A 243 34.23 -1.06 -21.20
C GLU A 243 33.18 0.05 -21.17
N ASN A 244 33.42 1.16 -21.88
CA ASN A 244 32.49 2.29 -21.90
C ASN A 244 31.13 1.89 -22.51
N GLY A 245 31.15 1.05 -23.54
CA GLY A 245 29.94 0.50 -24.16
C GLY A 245 29.17 -0.41 -23.22
N LEU A 246 29.87 -1.26 -22.47
CA LEU A 246 29.29 -2.19 -21.51
C LEU A 246 28.67 -1.46 -20.31
N VAL A 247 29.34 -0.43 -19.80
CA VAL A 247 28.80 0.44 -18.73
C VAL A 247 27.54 1.17 -19.20
N ALA A 248 27.56 1.74 -20.42
CA ALA A 248 26.40 2.39 -21.00
C ALA A 248 25.24 1.40 -21.18
N TYR A 249 25.52 0.22 -21.74
CA TYR A 249 24.56 -0.86 -21.91
C TYR A 249 23.94 -1.27 -20.57
N MET A 250 24.75 -1.55 -19.55
CA MET A 250 24.24 -1.98 -18.24
C MET A 250 23.39 -0.91 -17.55
N ASN A 251 23.71 0.37 -17.76
CA ASN A 251 22.89 1.47 -17.25
C ASN A 251 21.51 1.54 -17.94
N VAL A 252 21.44 1.22 -19.23
CA VAL A 252 20.18 1.10 -19.97
C VAL A 252 19.44 -0.16 -19.52
N PHE A 253 20.14 -1.30 -19.45
CA PHE A 253 19.60 -2.59 -19.02
C PHE A 253 18.89 -2.48 -17.67
N CYS A 254 19.52 -1.87 -16.67
CA CYS A 254 18.91 -1.70 -15.34
C CYS A 254 17.64 -0.83 -15.35
N LYS A 255 17.49 0.08 -16.31
CA LYS A 255 16.38 1.05 -16.36
C LYS A 255 15.22 0.59 -17.24
N THR A 256 15.52 -0.06 -18.37
CA THR A 256 14.53 -0.32 -19.43
C THR A 256 14.28 -1.80 -19.67
N ASN A 257 15.18 -2.68 -19.23
CA ASN A 257 15.05 -4.10 -19.56
C ASN A 257 13.83 -4.72 -18.85
N ARG A 258 13.11 -5.57 -19.58
CA ARG A 258 11.96 -6.32 -19.08
C ARG A 258 12.33 -7.16 -17.85
N VAL A 259 13.49 -7.80 -17.83
CA VAL A 259 13.93 -8.66 -16.72
C VAL A 259 14.14 -7.84 -15.45
N ALA A 260 14.88 -6.72 -15.55
CA ALA A 260 15.09 -5.80 -14.43
C ALA A 260 13.77 -5.24 -13.88
N SER A 261 12.84 -4.90 -14.77
CA SER A 261 11.53 -4.33 -14.41
C SER A 261 10.57 -5.37 -13.82
N LYS A 262 10.51 -6.57 -14.41
CA LYS A 262 9.71 -7.71 -13.95
C LYS A 262 10.07 -8.14 -12.53
N TYR A 263 11.36 -8.13 -12.22
CA TYR A 263 11.86 -8.58 -10.92
C TYR A 263 12.16 -7.44 -9.93
N GLY A 264 11.91 -6.19 -10.30
CA GLY A 264 12.15 -5.03 -9.44
C GLY A 264 13.62 -4.87 -9.03
N LEU A 265 14.56 -5.17 -9.93
CA LEU A 265 15.99 -5.10 -9.65
C LEU A 265 16.48 -3.64 -9.65
N HIS A 266 17.31 -3.29 -8.68
CA HIS A 266 17.89 -1.97 -8.54
C HIS A 266 19.40 -1.97 -8.71
N LYS A 267 19.95 -0.92 -9.31
CA LYS A 267 21.39 -0.70 -9.40
C LYS A 267 22.02 -0.51 -8.01
N VAL A 268 23.05 -1.29 -7.70
CA VAL A 268 23.95 -1.04 -6.56
C VAL A 268 25.08 -0.16 -7.02
N ALA A 269 25.12 1.10 -6.59
CA ALA A 269 26.14 2.06 -7.04
C ALA A 269 27.54 1.75 -6.49
N GLU A 270 27.63 1.11 -5.32
CA GLU A 270 28.88 0.77 -4.63
C GLU A 270 29.71 -0.25 -5.44
N ASP A 271 29.05 -1.30 -5.96
CA ASP A 271 29.68 -2.38 -6.73
C ASP A 271 29.35 -2.27 -8.23
N TRP A 272 29.13 -1.05 -8.73
CA TRP A 272 28.88 -0.81 -10.15
C TRP A 272 30.17 -0.44 -10.88
N ASN A 273 30.50 -1.15 -11.96
CA ASN A 273 31.75 -0.93 -12.67
C ASN A 273 32.99 -1.16 -11.77
N ALA A 274 32.88 -2.05 -10.80
CA ALA A 274 33.97 -2.37 -9.89
C ALA A 274 34.99 -3.29 -10.57
N LYS A 275 36.27 -3.07 -10.29
CA LYS A 275 37.42 -3.84 -10.80
C LYS A 275 38.30 -4.28 -9.63
N PRO A 276 38.02 -5.44 -8.99
CA PRO A 276 38.75 -5.91 -7.83
C PRO A 276 40.18 -6.43 -8.12
N GLY A 277 40.68 -6.29 -9.35
CA GLY A 277 42.03 -6.71 -9.74
C GLY A 277 42.11 -8.02 -10.54
N ASP A 278 41.01 -8.78 -10.61
CA ASP A 278 40.92 -10.06 -11.34
C ASP A 278 40.72 -9.90 -12.86
N GLY A 279 40.99 -8.71 -13.41
CA GLY A 279 40.77 -8.40 -14.84
C GLY A 279 39.30 -8.41 -15.30
N GLY A 280 38.34 -8.64 -14.41
CA GLY A 280 36.91 -8.67 -14.72
C GLY A 280 36.17 -7.38 -14.34
N LEU A 281 35.07 -7.11 -15.04
CA LEU A 281 34.18 -5.98 -14.77
C LEU A 281 32.90 -6.46 -14.07
N TYR A 282 32.58 -5.84 -12.94
CA TYR A 282 31.48 -6.28 -12.07
C TYR A 282 30.32 -5.28 -12.06
N PHE A 283 29.10 -5.80 -12.18
CA PHE A 283 27.85 -5.06 -12.07
C PHE A 283 26.90 -5.74 -11.10
N ALA A 284 26.56 -5.06 -10.00
CA ALA A 284 25.65 -5.60 -8.99
C ALA A 284 24.21 -5.06 -9.11
N PHE A 285 23.26 -5.99 -9.10
CA PHE A 285 21.82 -5.77 -9.04
C PHE A 285 21.28 -6.18 -7.67
N ARG A 286 20.40 -5.35 -7.13
CA ARG A 286 19.75 -5.54 -5.83
C ARG A 286 18.29 -5.93 -6.01
N PRO A 287 17.89 -7.14 -5.60
CA PRO A 287 16.48 -7.52 -5.54
C PRO A 287 15.70 -6.77 -4.46
N PRO A 288 14.35 -6.72 -4.54
CA PRO A 288 13.53 -5.91 -3.65
C PRO A 288 13.53 -6.34 -2.17
N TRP A 289 13.92 -7.58 -1.86
CA TRP A 289 14.04 -8.07 -0.48
C TRP A 289 15.37 -7.71 0.20
N VAL A 290 16.37 -7.26 -0.57
CA VAL A 290 17.68 -6.88 -0.04
C VAL A 290 17.64 -5.42 0.40
N LYS A 291 17.85 -5.17 1.69
CA LYS A 291 17.82 -3.82 2.27
C LYS A 291 19.03 -3.01 1.82
N ASN A 292 18.84 -1.71 1.61
CA ASN A 292 19.93 -0.84 1.22
C ASN A 292 20.67 -0.28 2.44
N ARG A 293 21.81 -0.87 2.77
CA ARG A 293 22.65 -0.46 3.91
C ARG A 293 23.01 1.04 3.88
N SER A 294 23.26 1.62 2.71
CA SER A 294 23.64 3.03 2.58
C SER A 294 22.49 4.03 2.69
N LYS A 295 21.25 3.66 2.34
CA LYS A 295 20.07 4.53 2.58
C LYS A 295 19.57 4.43 4.01
N ASP A 296 19.70 3.25 4.63
CA ASP A 296 19.23 3.04 6.01
C ASP A 296 20.11 3.81 7.02
N LEU A 297 21.41 3.96 6.76
CA LEU A 297 22.32 4.74 7.62
C LEU A 297 21.94 6.23 7.74
N ILE A 298 21.40 6.85 6.68
CA ILE A 298 21.03 8.27 6.69
C ILE A 298 19.83 8.54 7.61
N ILE A 299 18.98 7.55 7.86
CA ILE A 299 17.80 7.70 8.74
C ILE A 299 18.21 7.64 10.23
N PHE A 300 19.27 6.89 10.57
CA PHE A 300 19.68 6.71 11.98
C PHE A 300 20.52 7.85 12.56
N VAL A 301 21.16 8.69 11.74
CA VAL A 301 22.03 9.78 12.24
C VAL A 301 21.23 11.00 12.73
N ASN A 302 19.99 11.19 12.30
CA ASN A 302 19.19 12.37 12.69
C ASN A 302 18.50 12.26 14.06
N ASN A 303 18.69 11.18 14.82
CA ASN A 303 17.98 10.96 16.08
C ASN A 303 18.87 10.71 17.32
N SER A 304 20.19 10.92 17.21
CA SER A 304 21.15 10.77 18.32
C SER A 304 21.66 12.12 18.83
N GLY A 305 20.76 13.09 18.99
CA GLY A 305 21.03 14.41 19.56
C GLY A 305 20.25 14.67 20.85
N ALA A 306 20.25 13.73 21.80
CA ALA A 306 19.74 13.96 23.15
C ALA A 306 20.82 13.58 24.18
N SER A 307 21.52 14.59 24.65
CA SER A 307 22.53 14.52 25.71
C SER A 307 21.93 13.99 27.01
N THR A 308 22.36 12.82 27.45
CA THR A 308 22.17 12.31 28.81
C THR A 308 23.14 13.00 29.77
N THR A 309 22.63 13.93 30.57
CA THR A 309 23.34 14.41 31.77
C THR A 309 23.21 13.37 32.87
N PRO A 310 24.30 12.93 33.53
CA PRO A 310 24.21 12.05 34.69
C PRO A 310 23.81 12.88 35.92
N ARG A 311 22.68 12.54 36.55
CA ARG A 311 22.34 13.01 37.89
C ARG A 311 23.26 12.30 38.89
N ASN A 312 24.18 13.07 39.47
CA ASN A 312 24.89 12.70 40.70
C ASN A 312 23.89 12.70 41.85
N ASN A 313 23.81 11.59 42.58
CA ASN A 313 23.18 11.54 43.90
C ASN A 313 24.24 11.91 44.95
N GLN A 314 24.03 13.03 45.64
CA GLN A 314 24.37 13.25 47.05
C GLN A 314 23.14 13.83 47.74
#